data_AF-A0A7W0TYI1-F1
#
_entry.id   AF-A0A7W0TYI1-F1
#
_cell.length_a   1.000
_cell.length_b   1.000
_cell.length_c   1.000
_cell.angle_alpha   90.00
_cell.angle_beta   90.00
_cell.angle_gamma   90.00
#
_symmetry.space_group_name_H-M   'P 1'
#
loop_
_entity.id
_entity.type
_entity.pdbx_description
1 polymer ?
#
loop_
_entity_poly.entity_id
_entity_poly.type
_entity_poly.pdbx_seq_one_letter_code
_entity_poly.pdbx_strand_id
1 'polypeptide(L)'
;MRMLAAIALALAIITSGLLPPAVSARQAAPDLDAAAEAAQTYLDLAVQGNFNGLFDYLHPDVLDEVPRSVGLAIFEGIYGATQPDPARIGQPDPVSFTWPVNGETYDAVAVPYEQEATNTEGQRETVQSLMYLALFDGQYRWFLGNSRAFVAEAIARFAPPPPSEQPGDIAAVLDLVVGDLDQFYATTFDGTQVRYVSPGVTVVAGGQVAMTGCGPAQPGFWAFYCPADATVYLDQPFLQELEQGYGDFAAAYVVGHEWAHHVQTIAGLERTEVPEAVNEVYSIELELQADCLAGIWSRDMDARAFLDLRDLAEASTFIFQRLGDPDGVGPFEPQAHGTGEERLEAYSNGYDGGFTGCEITGLSPVR
;
A
#
# COMPACT_ATOMS: atom_id res chain seq x y z
N MET A 1 -2.90 28.45 -7.11
CA MET A 1 -4.08 29.16 -7.65
C MET A 1 -5.29 28.67 -6.84
N ARG A 2 -5.97 29.56 -6.12
CA ARG A 2 -7.02 29.27 -5.12
C ARG A 2 -8.31 28.72 -5.73
N MET A 3 -8.92 27.71 -5.10
CA MET A 3 -10.37 27.37 -4.99
C MET A 3 -10.42 25.95 -4.37
N LEU A 4 -11.19 25.57 -3.33
CA LEU A 4 -12.24 26.19 -2.52
C LEU A 4 -12.37 25.37 -1.22
N ALA A 5 -12.50 26.06 -0.09
CA ALA A 5 -13.11 25.55 1.11
C ALA A 5 -14.65 25.63 1.00
N ALA A 6 -15.35 24.59 1.46
CA ALA A 6 -16.68 24.60 2.12
C ALA A 6 -17.41 23.27 1.89
N ILE A 7 -17.50 22.42 2.93
CA ILE A 7 -18.57 21.42 3.04
C ILE A 7 -19.41 21.83 4.24
N ALA A 8 -20.61 22.30 3.95
CA ALA A 8 -21.60 22.71 4.94
C ALA A 8 -22.35 21.47 5.47
N LEU A 9 -22.40 21.38 6.80
CA LEU A 9 -23.20 20.45 7.58
C LEU A 9 -24.71 20.67 7.29
N ALA A 10 -25.42 19.65 6.82
CA ALA A 10 -26.88 19.71 6.65
C ALA A 10 -27.55 18.49 7.32
N LEU A 11 -28.17 18.77 8.47
CA LEU A 11 -29.05 17.91 9.24
C LEU A 11 -30.37 17.69 8.49
N ALA A 12 -30.84 16.45 8.34
CA ALA A 12 -32.19 16.16 7.85
C ALA A 12 -32.90 15.15 8.76
N ILE A 13 -33.94 15.64 9.45
CA ILE A 13 -34.91 14.88 10.25
C ILE A 13 -35.92 14.25 9.29
N ILE A 14 -36.16 12.93 9.36
CA ILE A 14 -37.30 12.29 8.68
C ILE A 14 -38.12 11.49 9.71
N THR A 15 -39.41 11.81 9.69
CA THR A 15 -40.51 11.34 10.54
C THR A 15 -40.94 9.89 10.25
N SER A 16 -41.43 9.26 11.32
CA SER A 16 -41.91 7.87 11.44
C SER A 16 -42.96 7.42 10.41
N GLY A 17 -42.78 6.18 9.91
CA GLY A 17 -43.82 5.38 9.26
C GLY A 17 -43.77 3.94 9.78
N LEU A 18 -44.88 3.47 10.34
CA LEU A 18 -45.08 2.12 10.90
C LEU A 18 -45.23 1.06 9.79
N LEU A 19 -44.50 -0.05 9.90
CA LEU A 19 -44.77 -1.32 9.20
C LEU A 19 -44.76 -2.51 10.21
N PRO A 20 -45.57 -3.56 9.98
CA PRO A 20 -45.87 -4.63 10.94
C PRO A 20 -44.76 -5.69 11.03
N PRO A 21 -44.76 -6.58 12.04
CA PRO A 21 -43.57 -7.33 12.42
C PRO A 21 -43.35 -8.53 11.51
N ALA A 22 -42.15 -8.64 10.95
CA ALA A 22 -41.61 -9.90 10.45
C ALA A 22 -40.93 -10.65 11.59
N VAL A 23 -41.17 -11.96 11.64
CA VAL A 23 -40.65 -12.87 12.67
C VAL A 23 -39.11 -12.91 12.59
N SER A 24 -38.45 -12.29 13.57
CA SER A 24 -36.99 -12.25 13.69
C SER A 24 -36.50 -13.39 14.58
N ALA A 25 -35.61 -14.23 14.03
CA ALA A 25 -34.60 -14.89 14.85
C ALA A 25 -33.75 -13.76 15.46
N ARG A 26 -33.81 -13.58 16.78
CA ARG A 26 -33.03 -12.53 17.47
C ARG A 26 -31.55 -12.70 17.11
N GLN A 27 -31.03 -11.83 16.24
CA GLN A 27 -29.61 -11.48 16.26
C GLN A 27 -29.30 -11.07 17.72
N ALA A 28 -28.18 -11.55 18.26
CA ALA A 28 -27.69 -11.02 19.52
C ALA A 28 -27.56 -9.50 19.39
N ALA A 29 -27.90 -8.77 20.45
CA ALA A 29 -27.69 -7.33 20.45
C ALA A 29 -26.22 -7.03 20.14
N PRO A 30 -25.90 -5.99 19.37
CA PRO A 30 -24.53 -5.65 19.04
C PRO A 30 -23.75 -5.33 20.33
N ASP A 31 -22.49 -5.77 20.37
CA ASP A 31 -21.57 -5.43 21.44
C ASP A 31 -21.10 -3.98 21.25
N LEU A 32 -21.64 -3.07 22.05
CA LEU A 32 -21.38 -1.63 21.93
C LEU A 32 -20.00 -1.23 22.45
N ASP A 33 -19.49 -1.93 23.46
CA ASP A 33 -18.16 -1.65 24.02
C ASP A 33 -17.09 -2.03 22.99
N ALA A 34 -17.23 -3.21 22.37
CA ALA A 34 -16.34 -3.64 21.28
C ALA A 34 -16.40 -2.70 20.06
N ALA A 35 -17.57 -2.12 19.75
CA ALA A 35 -17.69 -1.13 18.68
C ALA A 35 -16.96 0.18 19.03
N ALA A 36 -17.05 0.65 20.28
CA ALA A 36 -16.31 1.83 20.74
C ALA A 36 -14.80 1.61 20.70
N GLU A 37 -14.32 0.44 21.14
CA GLU A 37 -12.90 0.06 21.10
C GLU A 37 -12.38 -0.02 19.66
N ALA A 38 -13.16 -0.59 18.74
CA ALA A 38 -12.83 -0.62 17.33
C ALA A 38 -12.69 0.80 16.75
N ALA A 39 -13.67 1.69 17.02
CA ALA A 39 -13.61 3.07 16.56
C ALA A 39 -12.39 3.83 17.10
N GLN A 40 -12.04 3.65 18.38
CA GLN A 40 -10.83 4.24 18.96
C GLN A 40 -9.58 3.74 18.22
N THR A 41 -9.48 2.44 18.00
CA THR A 41 -8.34 1.82 17.30
C THR A 41 -8.15 2.42 15.91
N TYR A 42 -9.23 2.58 15.14
CA TYR A 42 -9.14 3.11 13.77
C TYR A 42 -8.76 4.60 13.75
N LEU A 43 -9.30 5.39 14.67
CA LEU A 43 -8.92 6.80 14.80
C LEU A 43 -7.48 6.96 15.29
N ASP A 44 -6.97 6.06 16.14
CA ASP A 44 -5.57 6.06 16.57
C ASP A 44 -4.62 5.68 15.41
N LEU A 45 -5.00 4.77 14.52
CA LEU A 45 -4.25 4.47 13.30
C LEU A 45 -4.15 5.71 12.39
N ALA A 46 -5.25 6.46 12.23
CA ALA A 46 -5.25 7.72 11.48
C ALA A 46 -4.29 8.77 12.10
N VAL A 47 -4.28 8.89 13.43
CA VAL A 47 -3.37 9.79 14.18
C VAL A 47 -1.90 9.39 14.02
N GLN A 48 -1.62 8.10 13.93
CA GLN A 48 -0.28 7.57 13.73
C GLN A 48 0.20 7.68 12.27
N GLY A 49 -0.68 8.07 11.34
CA GLY A 49 -0.40 8.01 9.90
C GLY A 49 -0.35 6.58 9.35
N ASN A 50 -0.81 5.58 10.11
CA ASN A 50 -0.85 4.19 9.65
C ASN A 50 -2.09 3.96 8.78
N PHE A 51 -2.06 4.50 7.56
CA PHE A 51 -3.18 4.46 6.62
C PHE A 51 -3.41 3.08 6.00
N ASN A 52 -2.37 2.25 5.89
CA ASN A 52 -2.51 0.86 5.48
C ASN A 52 -3.32 0.06 6.50
N GLY A 53 -2.91 0.10 7.77
CA GLY A 53 -3.67 -0.56 8.85
C GLY A 53 -5.10 -0.02 8.95
N LEU A 54 -5.29 1.29 8.75
CA LEU A 54 -6.64 1.88 8.72
C LEU A 54 -7.50 1.34 7.56
N PHE A 55 -6.91 1.20 6.37
CA PHE A 55 -7.56 0.63 5.19
C PHE A 55 -7.95 -0.84 5.42
N ASP A 56 -7.09 -1.62 6.09
CA ASP A 56 -7.31 -3.05 6.34
C ASP A 56 -8.56 -3.33 7.19
N TYR A 57 -9.05 -2.35 7.95
CA TYR A 57 -10.27 -2.46 8.76
C TYR A 57 -11.55 -2.02 8.04
N LEU A 58 -11.48 -1.58 6.78
CA LEU A 58 -12.67 -1.25 6.00
C LEU A 58 -13.57 -2.48 5.80
N HIS A 59 -14.86 -2.21 5.65
CA HIS A 59 -15.85 -3.24 5.32
C HIS A 59 -15.57 -3.80 3.91
N PRO A 60 -15.73 -5.11 3.64
CA PRO A 60 -15.45 -5.71 2.33
C PRO A 60 -16.16 -5.02 1.17
N ASP A 61 -17.43 -4.63 1.34
CA ASP A 61 -18.16 -3.89 0.29
C ASP A 61 -17.54 -2.52 -0.05
N VAL A 62 -16.74 -1.95 0.87
CA VAL A 62 -15.93 -0.76 0.56
C VAL A 62 -14.75 -1.14 -0.33
N LEU A 63 -14.11 -2.28 -0.08
CA LEU A 63 -12.97 -2.78 -0.86
C LEU A 63 -13.37 -3.09 -2.31
N ASP A 64 -14.63 -3.50 -2.53
CA ASP A 64 -15.20 -3.72 -3.87
C ASP A 64 -15.38 -2.43 -4.68
N GLU A 65 -15.59 -1.30 -4.00
CA GLU A 65 -15.90 -0.01 -4.62
C GLU A 65 -14.70 0.95 -4.62
N VAL A 66 -13.78 0.81 -3.66
CA VAL A 66 -12.67 1.73 -3.44
C VAL A 66 -11.35 0.96 -3.53
N PRO A 67 -10.60 1.10 -4.65
CA PRO A 67 -9.26 0.54 -4.75
C PRO A 67 -8.38 1.05 -3.60
N ARG A 68 -7.48 0.19 -3.10
CA ARG A 68 -6.61 0.53 -1.96
C ARG A 68 -5.86 1.83 -2.16
N SER A 69 -5.22 1.99 -3.31
CA SER A 69 -4.55 3.23 -3.72
C SER A 69 -5.40 4.48 -3.54
N VAL A 70 -6.66 4.42 -3.97
CA VAL A 70 -7.61 5.53 -3.84
C VAL A 70 -7.96 5.76 -2.37
N GLY A 71 -8.17 4.71 -1.59
CA GLY A 71 -8.43 4.81 -0.16
C GLY A 71 -7.28 5.47 0.62
N LEU A 72 -6.04 5.03 0.36
CA LEU A 72 -4.84 5.62 0.96
C LEU A 72 -4.69 7.09 0.59
N ALA A 73 -4.91 7.46 -0.68
CA ALA A 73 -4.87 8.86 -1.13
C ALA A 73 -5.97 9.72 -0.47
N ILE A 74 -7.17 9.15 -0.23
CA ILE A 74 -8.23 9.82 0.53
C ILE A 74 -7.76 10.06 1.97
N PHE A 75 -7.16 9.06 2.61
CA PHE A 75 -6.67 9.18 3.99
C PHE A 75 -5.55 10.21 4.11
N GLU A 76 -4.57 10.20 3.22
CA GLU A 76 -3.52 11.23 3.16
C GLU A 76 -4.11 12.64 3.01
N GLY A 77 -5.09 12.79 2.10
CA GLY A 77 -5.75 14.07 1.87
C GLY A 77 -6.58 14.58 3.06
N ILE A 78 -7.11 13.69 3.90
CA ILE A 78 -7.92 14.04 5.07
C ILE A 78 -7.04 14.19 6.32
N TYR A 79 -6.26 13.16 6.63
CA TYR A 79 -5.51 13.00 7.88
C TYR A 79 -4.01 13.28 7.76
N GLY A 80 -3.41 13.26 6.56
CA GLY A 80 -2.02 13.70 6.36
C GLY A 80 -1.95 15.22 6.26
N ALA A 81 -2.94 15.84 5.59
CA ALA A 81 -3.08 17.29 5.49
C ALA A 81 -3.50 17.96 6.81
N THR A 82 -4.05 17.20 7.74
CA THR A 82 -4.41 17.67 9.08
C THR A 82 -3.55 16.96 10.11
N GLN A 83 -3.27 17.55 11.27
CA GLN A 83 -2.60 16.82 12.35
C GLN A 83 -3.64 16.51 13.43
N PRO A 84 -4.37 15.38 13.30
CA PRO A 84 -5.38 15.02 14.27
C PRO A 84 -4.75 14.59 15.60
N ASP A 85 -5.33 15.06 16.71
CA ASP A 85 -5.05 14.55 18.04
C ASP A 85 -5.86 13.27 18.29
N PRO A 86 -5.58 12.48 19.35
CA PRO A 86 -6.42 11.36 19.73
C PRO A 86 -7.89 11.75 19.93
N ALA A 87 -8.80 10.95 19.35
CA ALA A 87 -10.23 11.20 19.42
C ALA A 87 -10.82 10.85 20.80
N ARG A 88 -11.90 11.53 21.16
CA ARG A 88 -12.79 11.16 22.28
C ARG A 88 -14.01 10.45 21.75
N ILE A 89 -14.18 9.18 22.12
CA ILE A 89 -15.33 8.37 21.73
C ILE A 89 -16.56 8.71 22.61
N GLY A 90 -17.68 8.95 21.95
CA GLY A 90 -18.99 9.15 22.56
C GLY A 90 -19.74 7.83 22.75
N GLN A 91 -20.99 7.91 23.22
CA GLN A 91 -21.82 6.73 23.47
C GLN A 91 -22.28 6.09 22.14
N PRO A 92 -21.96 4.81 21.87
CA PRO A 92 -22.43 4.11 20.67
C PRO A 92 -23.93 3.81 20.71
N ASP A 93 -24.56 3.77 19.53
CA ASP A 93 -25.99 3.45 19.38
C ASP A 93 -26.21 2.46 18.21
N PRO A 94 -26.98 1.37 18.40
CA PRO A 94 -27.40 0.51 17.30
C PRO A 94 -28.26 1.27 16.28
N VAL A 95 -27.91 1.17 15.01
CA VAL A 95 -28.62 1.85 13.92
C VAL A 95 -28.79 0.92 12.72
N SER A 96 -29.81 1.18 11.91
CA SER A 96 -29.87 0.68 10.54
C SER A 96 -29.19 1.72 9.65
N PHE A 97 -28.03 1.38 9.10
CA PHE A 97 -27.19 2.28 8.32
C PHE A 97 -27.24 1.91 6.84
N THR A 98 -27.66 2.83 5.97
CA THR A 98 -27.54 2.67 4.52
C THR A 98 -26.28 3.37 4.04
N TRP A 99 -25.31 2.62 3.50
CA TRP A 99 -24.07 3.20 3.01
C TRP A 99 -24.32 3.96 1.69
N PRO A 100 -24.05 5.27 1.61
CA PRO A 100 -24.47 6.12 0.49
C PRO A 100 -23.71 5.89 -0.83
N VAL A 101 -22.73 4.99 -0.87
CA VAL A 101 -21.93 4.69 -2.08
C VAL A 101 -22.63 3.64 -2.94
N ASN A 102 -22.95 2.47 -2.37
CA ASN A 102 -23.62 1.38 -3.08
C ASN A 102 -25.14 1.32 -2.78
N GLY A 103 -25.60 1.92 -1.68
CA GLY A 103 -27.01 1.92 -1.26
C GLY A 103 -27.43 0.70 -0.43
N GLU A 104 -26.50 -0.16 -0.03
CA GLU A 104 -26.77 -1.31 0.82
C GLU A 104 -26.99 -0.89 2.28
N THR A 105 -27.76 -1.70 3.02
CA THR A 105 -28.18 -1.39 4.39
C THR A 105 -27.69 -2.46 5.36
N TYR A 106 -27.10 -2.00 6.46
CA TYR A 106 -26.42 -2.81 7.46
C TYR A 106 -27.05 -2.63 8.84
N ASP A 107 -27.09 -3.71 9.61
CA ASP A 107 -27.25 -3.64 11.06
C ASP A 107 -25.91 -3.15 11.65
N ALA A 108 -25.86 -1.88 12.00
CA ALA A 108 -24.63 -1.18 12.34
C ALA A 108 -24.67 -0.57 13.75
N VAL A 109 -23.53 -0.07 14.19
CA VAL A 109 -23.38 0.77 15.37
C VAL A 109 -22.86 2.13 14.91
N ALA A 110 -23.56 3.20 15.27
CA ALA A 110 -23.06 4.56 15.10
C ALA A 110 -22.26 4.94 16.34
N VAL A 111 -20.97 5.24 16.15
CA VAL A 111 -20.05 5.66 17.21
C VAL A 111 -19.73 7.15 17.03
N PRO A 112 -20.27 8.04 17.88
CA PRO A 112 -19.89 9.44 17.87
C PRO A 112 -18.44 9.61 18.30
N TYR A 113 -17.74 10.55 17.71
CA TYR A 113 -16.43 10.96 18.19
C TYR A 113 -16.22 12.46 18.04
N GLU A 114 -15.35 12.98 18.90
CA GLU A 114 -14.86 14.36 18.86
C GLU A 114 -13.33 14.34 18.80
N GLN A 115 -12.76 15.04 17.83
CA GLN A 115 -11.33 15.05 17.58
C GLN A 115 -10.87 16.48 17.33
N GLU A 116 -9.78 16.88 17.98
CA GLU A 116 -9.11 18.12 17.64
C GLU A 116 -8.14 17.86 16.48
N ALA A 117 -8.03 18.78 15.53
CA ALA A 117 -7.07 18.69 14.46
C ALA A 117 -6.44 20.06 14.18
N THR A 118 -5.19 20.06 13.73
CA THR A 118 -4.56 21.27 13.19
C THR A 118 -4.68 21.24 11.68
N ASN A 119 -5.30 22.26 11.08
CA ASN A 119 -5.45 22.35 9.63
C ASN A 119 -4.14 22.81 8.96
N THR A 120 -4.13 22.85 7.62
CA THR A 120 -2.95 23.25 6.82
C THR A 120 -2.51 24.72 7.04
N GLU A 121 -3.37 25.56 7.63
CA GLU A 121 -3.06 26.95 8.01
C GLU A 121 -2.52 27.06 9.45
N GLY A 122 -2.36 25.94 10.16
CA GLY A 122 -1.90 25.90 11.55
C GLY A 122 -2.99 26.27 12.57
N GLN A 123 -4.26 26.30 12.15
CA GLN A 123 -5.39 26.60 13.05
C GLN A 123 -5.94 25.32 13.66
N ARG A 124 -6.32 25.39 14.94
CA ARG A 124 -6.95 24.28 15.67
C ARG A 124 -8.45 24.28 15.41
N GLU A 125 -8.97 23.12 15.02
CA GLU A 125 -10.37 22.88 14.73
C GLU A 125 -10.87 21.64 15.46
N THR A 126 -12.11 21.69 15.96
CA THR A 126 -12.79 20.53 16.55
C THR A 126 -13.67 19.88 15.50
N VAL A 127 -13.43 18.61 15.21
CA VAL A 127 -14.26 17.76 14.35
C VAL A 127 -15.17 16.92 15.23
N GLN A 128 -16.47 16.99 14.97
CA GLN A 128 -17.47 16.09 15.57
C GLN A 128 -18.13 15.30 14.45
N SER A 129 -18.14 13.97 14.56
CA SER A 129 -18.69 13.11 13.51
C SER A 129 -19.16 11.76 14.07
N LEU A 130 -19.71 10.93 13.19
CA LEU A 130 -20.12 9.55 13.46
C LEU A 130 -19.26 8.60 12.63
N MET A 131 -18.75 7.54 13.26
CA MET A 131 -18.23 6.37 12.57
C MET A 131 -19.30 5.28 12.57
N TYR A 132 -19.63 4.75 11.39
CA TYR A 132 -20.55 3.63 11.26
C TYR A 132 -19.75 2.33 11.18
N LEU A 133 -20.11 1.37 12.03
CA LEU A 133 -19.44 0.08 12.14
C LEU A 133 -20.45 -1.06 11.94
N ALA A 134 -20.14 -2.00 11.06
CA ALA A 134 -20.93 -3.22 10.88
C ALA A 134 -20.08 -4.45 11.24
N LEU A 135 -20.70 -5.48 11.83
CA LEU A 135 -20.00 -6.70 12.19
C LEU A 135 -19.82 -7.57 10.94
N PHE A 136 -18.57 -7.88 10.58
CA PHE A 136 -18.21 -8.79 9.52
C PHE A 136 -17.16 -9.78 10.03
N ASP A 137 -17.47 -11.08 9.92
CA ASP A 137 -16.62 -12.18 10.40
C ASP A 137 -16.09 -12.02 11.84
N GLY A 138 -16.98 -11.58 12.74
CA GLY A 138 -16.65 -11.40 14.16
C GLY A 138 -15.85 -10.14 14.49
N GLN A 139 -15.57 -9.27 13.53
CA GLN A 139 -14.91 -7.98 13.73
C GLN A 139 -15.79 -6.83 13.25
N TYR A 140 -15.79 -5.72 13.98
CA TYR A 140 -16.41 -4.50 13.47
C TYR A 140 -15.57 -3.96 12.31
N ARG A 141 -16.23 -3.53 11.24
CA ARG A 141 -15.61 -2.95 10.05
C ARG A 141 -16.28 -1.63 9.72
N TRP A 142 -15.51 -0.67 9.19
CA TRP A 142 -15.98 0.70 9.00
C TRP A 142 -16.12 1.06 7.52
N PHE A 143 -16.85 2.14 7.24
CA PHE A 143 -17.21 2.54 5.88
C PHE A 143 -16.51 3.82 5.45
N LEU A 144 -15.92 3.81 4.25
CA LEU A 144 -15.32 4.99 3.61
C LEU A 144 -16.29 5.60 2.59
N GLY A 145 -16.28 6.93 2.49
CA GLY A 145 -17.01 7.65 1.44
C GLY A 145 -18.45 8.03 1.84
N ASN A 146 -18.81 9.28 1.56
CA ASN A 146 -20.11 9.86 1.92
C ASN A 146 -21.11 9.86 0.76
N SER A 147 -20.69 9.49 -0.44
CA SER A 147 -21.53 9.42 -1.64
C SER A 147 -20.80 8.68 -2.76
N ARG A 148 -21.57 8.10 -3.68
CA ARG A 148 -21.02 7.55 -4.93
C ARG A 148 -20.23 8.57 -5.74
N ALA A 149 -20.67 9.83 -5.75
CA ALA A 149 -19.99 10.90 -6.49
C ALA A 149 -18.60 11.20 -5.91
N PHE A 150 -18.47 11.25 -4.58
CA PHE A 150 -17.19 11.42 -3.90
C PHE A 150 -16.21 10.30 -4.24
N VAL A 151 -16.65 9.04 -4.12
CA VAL A 151 -15.80 7.88 -4.45
C VAL A 151 -15.41 7.91 -5.93
N ALA A 152 -16.34 8.19 -6.84
CA ALA A 152 -16.04 8.28 -8.27
C ALA A 152 -15.05 9.41 -8.61
N GLU A 153 -15.14 10.56 -7.94
CA GLU A 153 -14.19 11.67 -8.09
C GLU A 153 -12.80 11.29 -7.56
N ALA A 154 -12.73 10.62 -6.41
CA ALA A 154 -11.49 10.13 -5.85
C ALA A 154 -10.83 9.09 -6.77
N ILE A 155 -11.59 8.14 -7.30
CA ILE A 155 -11.11 7.15 -8.28
C ILE A 155 -10.58 7.88 -9.52
N ALA A 156 -11.35 8.81 -10.10
CA ALA A 156 -10.93 9.54 -11.28
C ALA A 156 -9.64 10.36 -11.08
N ARG A 157 -9.32 10.72 -9.83
CA ARG A 157 -8.16 11.52 -9.47
C ARG A 157 -6.94 10.69 -9.08
N PHE A 158 -7.15 9.60 -8.35
CA PHE A 158 -6.07 8.86 -7.67
C PHE A 158 -5.91 7.43 -8.14
N ALA A 159 -6.91 6.86 -8.81
CA ALA A 159 -6.71 5.56 -9.44
C ALA A 159 -5.68 5.72 -10.56
N PRO A 160 -4.85 4.70 -10.80
CA PRO A 160 -4.05 4.62 -12.01
C PRO A 160 -4.92 4.93 -13.23
N PRO A 161 -4.42 5.69 -14.22
CA PRO A 161 -5.14 5.82 -15.48
C PRO A 161 -5.40 4.42 -16.05
N PRO A 162 -6.53 4.22 -16.77
CA PRO A 162 -6.69 2.99 -17.51
C PRO A 162 -5.49 2.83 -18.45
N PRO A 163 -5.13 1.58 -18.78
CA PRO A 163 -3.98 1.30 -19.60
C PRO A 163 -3.86 2.20 -20.82
N SER A 164 -2.73 2.87 -20.95
CA SER A 164 -2.48 3.71 -22.12
C SER A 164 -2.53 2.83 -23.37
N GLU A 165 -3.31 3.22 -24.38
CA GLU A 165 -3.35 2.51 -25.67
C GLU A 165 -2.05 2.69 -26.49
N GLN A 166 -1.13 3.53 -26.01
CA GLN A 166 0.17 3.79 -26.60
C GLN A 166 1.23 3.38 -25.56
N PRO A 167 2.02 2.32 -25.79
CA PRO A 167 3.14 2.01 -24.90
C PRO A 167 4.02 3.26 -24.82
N GLY A 168 4.33 3.68 -23.59
CA GLY A 168 5.32 4.71 -23.39
C GLY A 168 6.69 4.19 -23.80
N ASP A 169 7.68 5.08 -23.75
CA ASP A 169 9.04 4.70 -24.09
C ASP A 169 9.67 3.98 -22.90
N ILE A 170 9.40 2.67 -22.78
CA ILE A 170 9.95 1.85 -21.70
C ILE A 170 11.48 1.95 -21.62
N ALA A 171 12.17 2.21 -22.74
CA ALA A 171 13.60 2.44 -22.72
C ALA A 171 13.97 3.73 -21.97
N ALA A 172 13.19 4.80 -22.14
CA ALA A 172 13.38 6.05 -21.40
C ALA A 172 13.07 5.91 -19.90
N VAL A 173 12.01 5.16 -19.55
CA VAL A 173 11.71 4.82 -18.15
C VAL A 173 12.87 4.06 -17.53
N LEU A 174 13.36 3.03 -18.20
CA LEU A 174 14.48 2.22 -17.74
C LEU A 174 15.77 3.06 -17.60
N ASP A 175 16.11 3.90 -18.58
CA ASP A 175 17.30 4.74 -18.50
C ASP A 175 17.27 5.68 -17.28
N LEU A 176 16.10 6.26 -16.97
CA LEU A 176 15.92 7.11 -15.79
C LEU A 176 16.01 6.30 -14.50
N VAL A 177 15.25 5.22 -14.40
CA VAL A 177 15.15 4.38 -13.20
C VAL A 177 16.49 3.75 -12.84
N VAL A 178 17.19 3.18 -13.83
CA VAL A 178 18.52 2.56 -13.65
C VAL A 178 19.52 3.60 -13.18
N GLY A 179 19.54 4.79 -13.77
CA GLY A 179 20.45 5.87 -13.36
C GLY A 179 20.15 6.39 -11.96
N ASP A 180 18.88 6.52 -11.60
CA ASP A 180 18.44 7.02 -10.30
C ASP A 180 18.75 6.01 -9.17
N LEU A 181 18.42 4.74 -9.37
CA LEU A 181 18.75 3.65 -8.44
C LEU A 181 20.25 3.55 -8.20
N ASP A 182 21.06 3.68 -9.25
CA ASP A 182 22.51 3.65 -9.13
C ASP A 182 23.04 4.79 -8.26
N GLN A 183 22.52 6.00 -8.47
CA GLN A 183 22.88 7.17 -7.68
C GLN A 183 22.38 7.06 -6.22
N PHE A 184 21.15 6.59 -6.03
CA PHE A 184 20.53 6.40 -4.73
C PHE A 184 21.35 5.44 -3.86
N TYR A 185 21.70 4.27 -4.39
CA TYR A 185 22.49 3.29 -3.65
C TYR A 185 23.97 3.70 -3.53
N ALA A 186 24.57 4.33 -4.53
CA ALA A 186 25.92 4.91 -4.37
C ALA A 186 25.99 5.91 -3.21
N THR A 187 24.94 6.72 -3.03
CA THR A 187 24.83 7.67 -1.91
C THR A 187 24.56 6.93 -0.60
N THR A 188 23.65 5.96 -0.60
CA THR A 188 23.27 5.16 0.59
C THR A 188 24.47 4.43 1.20
N PHE A 189 25.35 3.89 0.36
CA PHE A 189 26.54 3.16 0.79
C PHE A 189 27.75 4.06 1.06
N ASP A 190 27.68 5.36 0.78
CA ASP A 190 28.79 6.29 1.04
C ASP A 190 29.12 6.33 2.53
N GLY A 191 30.40 6.18 2.85
CA GLY A 191 30.89 6.11 4.23
C GLY A 191 30.55 4.81 4.99
N THR A 192 29.92 3.82 4.37
CA THR A 192 29.72 2.49 4.96
C THR A 192 30.93 1.58 4.76
N GLN A 193 30.97 0.43 5.43
CA GLN A 193 32.01 -0.58 5.22
C GLN A 193 31.80 -1.43 3.96
N VAL A 194 30.59 -1.42 3.40
CA VAL A 194 30.23 -2.15 2.19
C VAL A 194 30.48 -1.25 1.00
N ARG A 195 31.25 -1.76 0.02
CA ARG A 195 31.51 -1.02 -1.22
C ARG A 195 30.38 -1.28 -2.21
N TYR A 196 29.64 -0.24 -2.55
CA TYR A 196 28.68 -0.30 -3.65
C TYR A 196 29.39 -0.44 -5.01
N VAL A 197 28.80 -1.28 -5.86
CA VAL A 197 29.15 -1.48 -7.26
C VAL A 197 27.87 -1.62 -8.05
N SER A 198 27.73 -0.91 -9.17
CA SER A 198 26.52 -0.99 -9.98
C SER A 198 26.32 -2.41 -10.55
N PRO A 199 25.10 -2.96 -10.55
CA PRO A 199 24.80 -4.19 -11.28
C PRO A 199 24.77 -3.93 -12.79
N GLY A 200 24.89 -5.00 -13.57
CA GLY A 200 24.47 -4.97 -14.98
C GLY A 200 22.95 -4.92 -15.10
N VAL A 201 22.43 -4.41 -16.21
CA VAL A 201 21.00 -4.48 -16.55
C VAL A 201 20.86 -4.98 -17.98
N THR A 202 20.05 -6.02 -18.19
CA THR A 202 19.77 -6.61 -19.50
C THR A 202 18.28 -6.68 -19.75
N VAL A 203 17.82 -5.96 -20.77
CA VAL A 203 16.43 -6.04 -21.26
C VAL A 203 16.37 -7.10 -22.36
N VAL A 204 15.48 -8.07 -22.19
CA VAL A 204 15.30 -9.21 -23.10
C VAL A 204 14.06 -8.95 -23.94
N ALA A 205 14.22 -8.95 -25.27
CA ALA A 205 13.09 -8.76 -26.16
C ALA A 205 12.16 -9.98 -26.15
N GLY A 206 10.88 -9.75 -26.43
CA GLY A 206 9.86 -10.79 -26.37
C GLY A 206 10.17 -12.03 -27.21
N GLY A 207 9.96 -13.21 -26.62
CA GLY A 207 10.20 -14.50 -27.26
C GLY A 207 11.67 -14.93 -27.33
N GLN A 208 12.59 -14.18 -26.73
CA GLN A 208 14.00 -14.55 -26.65
C GLN A 208 14.33 -15.33 -25.37
N VAL A 209 15.30 -16.24 -25.47
CA VAL A 209 15.92 -16.90 -24.31
C VAL A 209 17.15 -16.08 -23.93
N ALA A 210 17.26 -15.66 -22.68
CA ALA A 210 18.46 -15.01 -22.17
C ALA A 210 19.40 -16.04 -21.54
N MET A 211 20.68 -15.99 -21.91
CA MET A 211 21.71 -16.82 -21.29
C MET A 211 22.35 -16.04 -20.15
N THR A 212 21.99 -16.35 -18.91
CA THR A 212 22.45 -15.64 -17.72
C THR A 212 23.49 -16.46 -16.95
N GLY A 213 24.18 -15.84 -16.00
CA GLY A 213 25.06 -16.50 -15.05
C GLY A 213 24.35 -17.52 -14.15
N CYS A 214 23.03 -17.39 -14.02
CA CYS A 214 22.16 -18.27 -13.24
C CYS A 214 21.53 -19.38 -14.10
N GLY A 215 21.74 -19.35 -15.42
CA GLY A 215 21.24 -20.33 -16.38
C GLY A 215 20.39 -19.70 -17.50
N PRO A 216 19.80 -20.54 -18.37
CA PRO A 216 18.93 -20.04 -19.43
C PRO A 216 17.57 -19.58 -18.87
N ALA A 217 17.22 -18.30 -19.05
CA ALA A 217 15.90 -17.75 -18.74
C ALA A 217 14.98 -17.88 -19.96
N GLN A 218 13.88 -18.62 -19.81
CA GLN A 218 12.89 -18.82 -20.86
C GLN A 218 11.95 -17.60 -20.97
N PRO A 219 11.33 -17.32 -22.13
CA PRO A 219 10.37 -16.24 -22.27
C PRO A 219 9.26 -16.27 -21.20
N GLY A 220 8.89 -15.11 -20.65
CA GLY A 220 7.90 -15.01 -19.57
C GLY A 220 8.47 -15.10 -18.16
N PHE A 221 9.78 -14.84 -17.98
CA PHE A 221 10.43 -14.82 -16.66
C PHE A 221 10.16 -13.54 -15.84
N TRP A 222 9.48 -12.55 -16.42
CA TRP A 222 9.15 -11.24 -15.82
C TRP A 222 10.36 -10.38 -15.52
N ALA A 223 11.00 -10.58 -14.37
CA ALA A 223 12.23 -9.93 -13.96
C ALA A 223 12.95 -10.80 -12.92
N PHE A 224 14.28 -10.69 -12.84
CA PHE A 224 15.06 -11.25 -11.73
C PHE A 224 16.47 -10.65 -11.68
N TYR A 225 17.05 -10.58 -10.50
CA TYR A 225 18.49 -10.37 -10.31
C TYR A 225 19.26 -11.70 -10.24
N CYS A 226 20.36 -11.80 -10.98
CA CYS A 226 21.28 -12.93 -10.90
C CYS A 226 22.54 -12.58 -10.10
N PRO A 227 22.76 -13.18 -8.91
CA PRO A 227 23.96 -12.91 -8.11
C PRO A 227 25.25 -13.45 -8.75
N ALA A 228 25.16 -14.46 -9.63
CA ALA A 228 26.34 -15.11 -10.21
C ALA A 228 27.09 -14.23 -11.24
N ASP A 229 26.38 -13.31 -11.89
CA ASP A 229 26.94 -12.33 -12.83
C ASP A 229 26.59 -10.87 -12.48
N ALA A 230 25.99 -10.66 -11.31
CA ALA A 230 25.55 -9.37 -10.78
C ALA A 230 24.71 -8.56 -11.79
N THR A 231 23.75 -9.20 -12.46
CA THR A 231 22.92 -8.58 -13.50
C THR A 231 21.43 -8.70 -13.21
N VAL A 232 20.71 -7.58 -13.35
CA VAL A 232 19.25 -7.52 -13.39
C VAL A 232 18.78 -7.85 -14.81
N TYR A 233 17.91 -8.85 -14.93
CA TYR A 233 17.30 -9.28 -16.18
C TYR A 233 15.83 -8.87 -16.21
N LEU A 234 15.41 -8.25 -17.31
CA LEU A 234 14.07 -7.68 -17.46
C LEU A 234 13.42 -8.20 -18.75
N ASP A 235 12.20 -8.75 -18.66
CA ASP A 235 11.43 -9.19 -19.82
C ASP A 235 10.66 -8.00 -20.41
N GLN A 236 11.04 -7.55 -21.60
CA GLN A 236 10.47 -6.34 -22.21
C GLN A 236 8.94 -6.37 -22.37
N PRO A 237 8.31 -7.47 -22.84
CA PRO A 237 6.85 -7.54 -22.94
C PRO A 237 6.16 -7.43 -21.59
N PHE A 238 6.77 -7.94 -20.52
CA PHE A 238 6.22 -7.82 -19.18
C PHE A 238 6.26 -6.37 -18.69
N LEU A 239 7.39 -5.67 -18.88
CA LEU A 239 7.46 -4.25 -18.54
C LEU A 239 6.43 -3.40 -19.31
N GLN A 240 6.21 -3.72 -20.60
CA GLN A 240 5.16 -3.09 -21.40
C GLN A 240 3.76 -3.44 -20.90
N GLU A 241 3.55 -4.67 -20.43
CA GLU A 241 2.29 -5.10 -19.81
C GLU A 241 2.04 -4.32 -18.52
N LEU A 242 3.06 -4.05 -17.70
CA LEU A 242 2.92 -3.26 -16.48
C LEU A 242 2.61 -1.80 -16.78
N GLU A 243 3.38 -1.19 -17.69
CA GLU A 243 3.17 0.19 -18.11
C GLU A 243 1.74 0.41 -18.66
N GLN A 244 1.24 -0.57 -19.41
CA GLN A 244 -0.15 -0.57 -19.85
C GLN A 244 -1.05 -0.86 -18.66
N GLY A 245 -0.98 -2.03 -18.04
CA GLY A 245 -1.92 -2.49 -17.01
C GLY A 245 -2.08 -1.60 -15.77
N TYR A 246 -0.97 -1.02 -15.31
CA TYR A 246 -0.85 -0.35 -14.03
C TYR A 246 -0.25 1.05 -14.13
N GLY A 247 0.68 1.29 -15.07
CA GLY A 247 1.36 2.57 -15.23
C GLY A 247 2.89 2.44 -15.17
N ASP A 248 3.61 3.52 -15.47
CA ASP A 248 5.06 3.50 -15.65
C ASP A 248 5.79 3.26 -14.33
N PHE A 249 5.25 3.73 -13.20
CA PHE A 249 5.87 3.50 -11.90
C PHE A 249 5.75 2.05 -11.42
N ALA A 250 4.73 1.30 -11.86
CA ALA A 250 4.67 -0.14 -11.59
C ALA A 250 5.84 -0.90 -12.27
N ALA A 251 6.23 -0.49 -13.48
CA ALA A 251 7.42 -1.03 -14.14
C ALA A 251 8.71 -0.58 -13.43
N ALA A 252 8.79 0.68 -13.00
CA ALA A 252 9.90 1.22 -12.23
C ALA A 252 10.12 0.48 -10.90
N TYR A 253 9.02 0.18 -10.20
CA TYR A 253 9.00 -0.61 -8.97
C TYR A 253 9.67 -1.98 -9.16
N VAL A 254 9.33 -2.71 -10.22
CA VAL A 254 9.94 -4.03 -10.50
C VAL A 254 11.45 -3.91 -10.65
N VAL A 255 11.94 -2.89 -11.34
CA VAL A 255 13.39 -2.65 -11.46
C VAL A 255 14.00 -2.33 -10.10
N GLY A 256 13.34 -1.51 -9.29
CA GLY A 256 13.77 -1.18 -7.92
C GLY A 256 13.84 -2.41 -7.01
N HIS A 257 12.86 -3.32 -7.10
CA HIS A 257 12.82 -4.59 -6.38
C HIS A 257 14.01 -5.49 -6.78
N GLU A 258 14.27 -5.68 -8.07
CA GLU A 258 15.43 -6.47 -8.50
C GLU A 258 16.77 -5.82 -8.12
N TRP A 259 16.83 -4.49 -8.10
CA TRP A 259 18.00 -3.78 -7.60
C TRP A 259 18.19 -3.98 -6.09
N ALA A 260 17.10 -4.14 -5.33
CA ALA A 260 17.18 -4.46 -3.92
C ALA A 260 17.82 -5.85 -3.68
N HIS A 261 17.55 -6.85 -4.52
CA HIS A 261 18.26 -8.13 -4.46
C HIS A 261 19.76 -8.02 -4.72
N HIS A 262 20.15 -7.13 -5.63
CA HIS A 262 21.56 -6.78 -5.81
C HIS A 262 22.15 -6.19 -4.51
N VAL A 263 21.43 -5.27 -3.88
CA VAL A 263 21.84 -4.60 -2.63
C VAL A 263 21.96 -5.60 -1.48
N GLN A 264 21.06 -6.56 -1.39
CA GLN A 264 21.14 -7.67 -0.43
C GLN A 264 22.39 -8.53 -0.67
N THR A 265 22.72 -8.80 -1.94
CA THR A 265 23.91 -9.58 -2.30
C THR A 265 25.20 -8.87 -1.90
N ILE A 266 25.33 -7.57 -2.18
CA ILE A 266 26.52 -6.80 -1.77
C ILE A 266 26.60 -6.63 -0.25
N ALA A 267 25.46 -6.65 0.44
CA ALA A 267 25.36 -6.66 1.90
C ALA A 267 25.78 -8.00 2.52
N GLY A 268 25.88 -9.07 1.72
CA GLY A 268 26.24 -10.41 2.18
C GLY A 268 25.07 -11.22 2.74
N LEU A 269 23.83 -10.85 2.41
CA LEU A 269 22.65 -11.65 2.75
C LEU A 269 22.59 -12.88 1.82
N GLU A 270 22.33 -14.04 2.43
CA GLU A 270 22.30 -15.33 1.75
C GLU A 270 20.93 -15.98 1.93
N ARG A 271 20.27 -16.30 0.81
CA ARG A 271 19.01 -17.05 0.82
C ARG A 271 19.28 -18.52 1.16
N THR A 272 18.58 -19.05 2.16
CA THR A 272 18.66 -20.47 2.55
C THR A 272 17.30 -21.02 3.00
N GLU A 273 17.14 -22.34 2.93
CA GLU A 273 15.96 -23.03 3.45
C GLU A 273 16.01 -23.20 4.98
N VAL A 274 17.20 -23.11 5.57
CA VAL A 274 17.43 -23.26 7.01
C VAL A 274 18.50 -22.26 7.45
N PRO A 275 18.10 -21.05 7.88
CA PRO A 275 19.02 -20.07 8.43
C PRO A 275 19.69 -20.54 9.73
N GLU A 276 21.01 -20.64 9.71
CA GLU A 276 21.87 -20.94 10.86
C GLU A 276 22.80 -19.77 11.22
N ALA A 277 23.04 -18.85 10.26
CA ALA A 277 23.85 -17.64 10.44
C ALA A 277 23.02 -16.34 10.43
N VAL A 278 23.60 -15.26 10.94
CA VAL A 278 22.90 -13.95 11.05
C VAL A 278 22.65 -13.27 9.69
N ASN A 279 23.37 -13.69 8.66
CA ASN A 279 23.24 -13.19 7.29
C ASN A 279 22.45 -14.15 6.40
N GLU A 280 21.99 -15.28 6.95
CA GLU A 280 21.17 -16.25 6.25
C GLU A 280 19.69 -15.92 6.49
N VAL A 281 18.88 -15.93 5.44
CA VAL A 281 17.45 -15.54 5.50
C VAL A 281 16.59 -16.49 4.67
N TYR A 282 15.32 -16.65 5.07
CA TYR A 282 14.34 -17.38 4.29
C TYR A 282 13.99 -16.65 2.97
N SER A 283 13.42 -17.38 2.02
CA SER A 283 12.97 -16.80 0.73
C SER A 283 12.01 -15.63 0.95
N ILE A 284 10.95 -15.84 1.74
CA ILE A 284 9.94 -14.80 2.01
C ILE A 284 10.55 -13.55 2.66
N GLU A 285 11.49 -13.71 3.59
CA GLU A 285 12.13 -12.58 4.28
C GLU A 285 12.96 -11.74 3.31
N LEU A 286 13.64 -12.39 2.37
CA LEU A 286 14.41 -11.72 1.34
C LEU A 286 13.51 -10.92 0.38
N GLU A 287 12.38 -11.49 -0.03
CA GLU A 287 11.41 -10.88 -0.94
C GLU A 287 10.71 -9.68 -0.28
N LEU A 288 10.20 -9.83 0.94
CA LEU A 288 9.59 -8.73 1.70
C LEU A 288 10.61 -7.61 1.98
N GLN A 289 11.86 -7.95 2.30
CA GLN A 289 12.89 -6.93 2.46
C GLN A 289 13.20 -6.22 1.13
N ALA A 290 13.15 -6.91 -0.02
CA ALA A 290 13.34 -6.28 -1.32
C ALA A 290 12.18 -5.32 -1.67
N ASP A 291 10.93 -5.70 -1.39
CA ASP A 291 9.77 -4.81 -1.51
C ASP A 291 9.92 -3.58 -0.60
N CYS A 292 10.39 -3.77 0.63
CA CYS A 292 10.63 -2.68 1.56
C CYS A 292 11.73 -1.72 1.07
N LEU A 293 12.87 -2.24 0.60
CA LEU A 293 13.95 -1.44 0.02
C LEU A 293 13.48 -0.64 -1.21
N ALA A 294 12.62 -1.22 -2.05
CA ALA A 294 11.97 -0.50 -3.15
C ALA A 294 11.10 0.66 -2.62
N GLY A 295 10.39 0.46 -1.51
CA GLY A 295 9.65 1.53 -0.81
C GLY A 295 10.53 2.68 -0.33
N ILE A 296 11.72 2.39 0.21
CA ILE A 296 12.69 3.45 0.61
C ILE A 296 13.12 4.27 -0.60
N TRP A 297 13.39 3.62 -1.74
CA TRP A 297 13.74 4.33 -2.97
C TRP A 297 12.57 5.19 -3.48
N SER A 298 11.34 4.67 -3.49
CA SER A 298 10.13 5.45 -3.81
C SER A 298 10.00 6.69 -2.92
N ARG A 299 10.28 6.56 -1.62
CA ARG A 299 10.29 7.70 -0.69
C ARG A 299 11.29 8.78 -1.09
N ASP A 300 12.49 8.41 -1.52
CA ASP A 300 13.49 9.37 -1.98
C ASP A 300 13.06 10.08 -3.28
N MET A 301 12.48 9.34 -4.22
CA MET A 301 11.95 9.92 -5.46
C MET A 301 10.80 10.89 -5.19
N ASP A 302 9.86 10.52 -4.31
CA ASP A 302 8.75 11.36 -3.89
C ASP A 302 9.23 12.63 -3.15
N ALA A 303 10.21 12.50 -2.24
CA ALA A 303 10.82 13.64 -1.57
C ALA A 303 11.50 14.63 -2.53
N ARG A 304 11.95 14.15 -3.69
CA ARG A 304 12.49 14.95 -4.80
C ARG A 304 11.44 15.39 -5.82
N ALA A 305 10.16 15.11 -5.58
CA ALA A 305 9.02 15.40 -6.44
C ALA A 305 9.11 14.77 -7.84
N PHE A 306 9.73 13.59 -7.93
CA PHE A 306 9.65 12.75 -9.13
C PHE A 306 8.39 11.90 -9.17
N LEU A 307 7.77 11.65 -8.01
CA LEU A 307 6.52 10.89 -7.88
C LEU A 307 5.36 11.80 -7.49
N ASP A 308 4.17 11.37 -7.86
CA ASP A 308 2.91 11.81 -7.27
C ASP A 308 2.13 10.62 -6.68
N LEU A 309 1.00 10.91 -6.02
CA LEU A 309 0.17 9.89 -5.37
C LEU A 309 -0.33 8.81 -6.33
N ARG A 310 -0.43 9.11 -7.63
CA ARG A 310 -0.81 8.13 -8.65
C ARG A 310 0.32 7.14 -8.85
N ASP A 311 1.56 7.58 -9.01
CA ASP A 311 2.72 6.69 -9.18
C ASP A 311 2.80 5.69 -8.01
N LEU A 312 2.68 6.17 -6.78
CA LEU A 312 2.65 5.32 -5.58
C LEU A 312 1.46 4.34 -5.58
N ALA A 313 0.31 4.79 -6.10
CA ALA A 313 -0.86 3.96 -6.29
C ALA A 313 -0.66 2.87 -7.36
N GLU A 314 0.06 3.14 -8.45
CA GLU A 314 0.38 2.18 -9.52
C GLU A 314 1.18 1.00 -8.96
N ALA A 315 2.27 1.29 -8.24
CA ALA A 315 3.07 0.27 -7.55
C ALA A 315 2.24 -0.49 -6.52
N SER A 316 1.54 0.22 -5.62
CA SER A 316 0.75 -0.42 -4.55
C SER A 316 -0.35 -1.35 -5.10
N THR A 317 -1.02 -0.93 -6.19
CA THR A 317 -2.07 -1.74 -6.83
C THR A 317 -1.48 -2.99 -7.48
N PHE A 318 -0.34 -2.85 -8.17
CA PHE A 318 0.36 -3.97 -8.79
C PHE A 318 0.85 -4.98 -7.75
N ILE A 319 1.52 -4.52 -6.69
CA ILE A 319 2.04 -5.38 -5.61
C ILE A 319 0.92 -6.21 -5.00
N PHE A 320 -0.15 -5.54 -4.58
CA PHE A 320 -1.27 -6.21 -3.92
C PHE A 320 -1.97 -7.24 -4.82
N GLN A 321 -2.15 -6.92 -6.11
CA GLN A 321 -2.99 -7.74 -7.00
C GLN A 321 -2.25 -8.84 -7.75
N ARG A 322 -0.95 -8.68 -8.04
CA ARG A 322 -0.22 -9.56 -8.97
C ARG A 322 0.97 -10.28 -8.36
N LEU A 323 1.52 -9.79 -7.25
CA LEU A 323 2.79 -10.28 -6.71
C LEU A 323 2.66 -11.25 -5.53
N GLY A 324 1.48 -11.37 -4.94
CA GLY A 324 1.22 -12.31 -3.86
C GLY A 324 1.28 -13.77 -4.30
N ASP A 325 1.79 -14.63 -3.44
CA ASP A 325 1.74 -16.08 -3.63
C ASP A 325 0.27 -16.57 -3.70
N PRO A 326 -0.01 -17.63 -4.50
CA PRO A 326 -1.33 -18.24 -4.53
C PRO A 326 -1.66 -18.93 -3.21
N ASP A 327 -2.96 -19.07 -2.93
CA ASP A 327 -3.46 -19.77 -1.75
C ASP A 327 -2.80 -21.15 -1.56
N GLY A 328 -2.28 -21.37 -0.34
CA GLY A 328 -1.72 -22.65 0.08
C GLY A 328 -0.19 -22.78 -0.04
N VAL A 329 0.51 -21.77 -0.57
CA VAL A 329 1.98 -21.67 -0.43
C VAL A 329 2.30 -21.36 1.03
N GLY A 330 3.09 -22.20 1.68
CA GLY A 330 3.54 -21.96 3.05
C GLY A 330 4.61 -20.86 3.12
N PRO A 331 4.66 -20.07 4.21
CA PRO A 331 5.59 -18.94 4.33
C PRO A 331 7.07 -19.35 4.33
N PHE A 332 7.39 -20.60 4.65
CA PHE A 332 8.77 -21.12 4.66
C PHE A 332 9.08 -21.99 3.43
N GLU A 333 8.24 -21.98 2.41
CA GLU A 333 8.55 -22.70 1.18
C GLU A 333 9.74 -22.05 0.47
N PRO A 334 10.61 -22.84 -0.19
CA PRO A 334 11.82 -22.31 -0.80
C PRO A 334 11.58 -21.27 -1.88
N GLN A 335 10.35 -21.13 -2.41
CA GLN A 335 9.96 -20.16 -3.43
C GLN A 335 8.78 -19.27 -2.96
N ALA A 336 8.58 -19.16 -1.65
CA ALA A 336 7.59 -18.22 -1.11
C ALA A 336 8.10 -16.78 -1.28
N HIS A 337 7.19 -15.91 -1.70
CA HIS A 337 7.37 -14.46 -1.82
C HIS A 337 6.51 -13.68 -0.81
N GLY A 338 5.48 -14.32 -0.24
CA GLY A 338 4.51 -13.70 0.66
C GLY A 338 3.21 -13.33 -0.03
N THR A 339 2.18 -12.99 0.76
CA THR A 339 0.88 -12.57 0.22
C THR A 339 0.94 -11.15 -0.35
N GLY A 340 -0.07 -10.77 -1.15
CA GLY A 340 -0.17 -9.40 -1.66
C GLY A 340 -0.26 -8.37 -0.54
N GLU A 341 -0.89 -8.71 0.60
CA GLU A 341 -0.91 -7.91 1.83
C GLU A 341 0.50 -7.76 2.42
N GLU A 342 1.20 -8.85 2.66
CA GLU A 342 2.53 -8.84 3.29
C GLU A 342 3.54 -8.04 2.47
N ARG A 343 3.52 -8.23 1.14
CA ARG A 343 4.38 -7.51 0.20
C ARG A 343 4.08 -6.02 0.18
N LEU A 344 2.80 -5.64 0.17
CA LEU A 344 2.41 -4.24 0.21
C LEU A 344 2.73 -3.59 1.56
N GLU A 345 2.55 -4.31 2.67
CA GLU A 345 2.94 -3.85 4.00
C GLU A 345 4.45 -3.59 4.04
N ALA A 346 5.26 -4.51 3.53
CA ALA A 346 6.71 -4.33 3.48
C ALA A 346 7.11 -3.11 2.65
N TYR A 347 6.56 -2.96 1.43
CA TYR A 347 6.76 -1.75 0.61
C TYR A 347 6.39 -0.47 1.36
N SER A 348 5.24 -0.47 2.03
CA SER A 348 4.75 0.69 2.78
C SER A 348 5.63 1.02 3.98
N ASN A 349 6.10 0.02 4.71
CA ASN A 349 7.02 0.21 5.84
C ASN A 349 8.32 0.89 5.39
N GLY A 350 8.84 0.54 4.22
CA GLY A 350 10.01 1.18 3.64
C GLY A 350 9.74 2.62 3.20
N TYR A 351 8.59 2.86 2.57
CA TYR A 351 8.18 4.19 2.14
C TYR A 351 7.97 5.15 3.34
N ASP A 352 7.24 4.73 4.36
CA ASP A 352 6.93 5.55 5.54
C ASP A 352 8.13 5.64 6.51
N GLY A 353 8.71 4.49 6.84
CA GLY A 353 9.71 4.31 7.89
C GLY A 353 11.17 4.39 7.42
N GLY A 354 11.42 4.37 6.10
CA GLY A 354 12.77 4.30 5.55
C GLY A 354 13.48 3.02 6.02
N PHE A 355 14.81 3.08 6.18
CA PHE A 355 15.60 1.91 6.61
C PHE A 355 15.20 1.35 7.99
N THR A 356 14.61 2.17 8.86
CA THR A 356 14.12 1.69 10.17
C THR A 356 12.83 0.88 10.03
N GLY A 357 12.00 1.20 9.04
CA GLY A 357 10.76 0.46 8.75
C GLY A 357 11.01 -0.92 8.16
N CYS A 358 12.13 -1.13 7.48
CA CYS A 358 12.47 -2.43 6.89
C CYS A 358 13.07 -3.46 7.84
N GLU A 359 13.06 -3.18 9.15
CA GLU A 359 13.61 -4.05 10.21
C GLU A 359 14.93 -4.74 9.85
N ILE A 360 15.84 -4.02 9.17
CA ILE A 360 17.04 -4.62 8.58
C ILE A 360 18.07 -4.96 9.67
N THR A 361 17.97 -6.14 10.26
CA THR A 361 19.03 -6.73 11.07
C THR A 361 20.11 -7.29 10.14
N GLY A 362 21.10 -6.47 9.80
CA GLY A 362 22.24 -6.90 8.98
C GLY A 362 22.98 -5.78 8.23
N LEU A 363 22.33 -4.63 8.03
CA LEU A 363 22.91 -3.44 7.39
C LEU A 363 23.20 -2.28 8.34
N SER A 364 23.07 -2.47 9.66
CA SER A 364 23.44 -1.43 10.62
C SER A 364 24.94 -1.10 10.50
N PRO A 365 25.33 0.16 10.22
CA PRO A 365 26.70 0.56 10.41
C PRO A 365 27.02 0.37 11.89
N VAL A 366 27.94 -0.55 12.17
CA VAL A 366 28.56 -0.64 13.48
C VAL A 366 29.10 0.75 13.81
N ARG A 367 28.52 1.40 14.82
CA ARG A 367 28.99 2.70 15.32
C ARG A 367 30.43 2.61 15.82
#